data_AF-A0A7W1FU48-F1
#
_entry.id   AF-A0A7W1FU48-F1
#
_cell.length_a   1.000
_cell.length_b   1.000
_cell.length_c   1.000
_cell.angle_alpha   90.00
_cell.angle_beta   90.00
_cell.angle_gamma   90.00
#
_symmetry.space_group_name_H-M   'P 1'
#
loop_
_entity.id
_entity.type
_entity.pdbx_description
1 polymer ?
#
loop_
_entity_poly.entity_id
_entity_poly.type
_entity_poly.pdbx_seq_one_letter_code
_entity_poly.pdbx_strand_id
1 'polypeptide(L)' 'EEGSYLLQIDCDTEQGGMKINEDFYVDFGKEPAGPARAHEMRYPGGDVTSDIWI' A
#
# COMPACT_ATOMS: atom_id res chain seq x y z
N GLU A 1 -7.42 20.26 4.39
CA GLU A 1 -7.67 18.85 4.74
C GLU A 1 -6.55 18.02 4.14
N GLU A 2 -6.16 16.91 4.78
CA GLU A 2 -5.06 16.05 4.33
C GLU A 2 -5.60 14.66 3.94
N GLY A 3 -5.07 14.12 2.84
CA GLY A 3 -5.39 12.78 2.33
C GLY A 3 -4.47 11.72 2.91
N SER A 4 -4.73 10.46 2.58
CA SER A 4 -3.84 9.35 2.91
C SER A 4 -2.69 9.21 1.91
N TYR A 5 -1.70 8.40 2.28
CA TYR A 5 -0.59 8.00 1.41
C TYR A 5 -0.56 6.48 1.28
N LEU A 6 -0.19 5.98 0.10
CA LEU A 6 0.21 4.59 -0.08
C LEU A 6 1.73 4.53 -0.25
N LEU A 7 2.37 3.71 0.58
CA LEU A 7 3.80 3.43 0.53
C LEU A 7 3.99 1.94 0.26
N GLN A 8 5.03 1.60 -0.49
CA GLN A 8 5.49 0.22 -0.62
C GLN A 8 6.64 -0.01 0.37
N ILE A 9 6.61 -1.17 1.03
CA ILE A 9 7.68 -1.64 1.89
C ILE A 9 8.36 -2.83 1.20
N ASP A 10 9.67 -2.75 1.03
CA ASP A 10 10.47 -3.89 0.58
C ASP A 10 10.89 -4.71 1.81
N CYS A 11 10.51 -5.99 1.81
CA CYS A 11 10.84 -6.93 2.88
C CYS A 11 11.99 -7.85 2.44
N ASP A 12 13.08 -7.87 3.19
CA ASP A 12 14.16 -8.85 2.98
C ASP A 12 13.80 -10.14 3.72
N THR A 13 13.41 -11.16 2.97
CA THR A 13 13.00 -12.46 3.55
C THR A 13 14.18 -13.39 3.85
N GLU A 14 15.38 -13.06 3.39
CA GLU A 14 16.58 -13.90 3.58
C GLU A 14 17.37 -13.47 4.81
N GLN A 15 17.61 -12.17 4.95
CA GLN A 15 18.39 -11.58 6.05
C GLN A 15 17.51 -10.91 7.11
N GLY A 16 16.23 -10.70 6.80
CA GLY A 16 15.30 -9.98 7.64
C GLY A 16 15.41 -8.46 7.49
N GLY A 17 14.34 -7.76 7.86
CA GLY A 17 14.27 -6.30 7.82
C GLY A 17 13.28 -5.77 6.78
N MET A 18 13.00 -4.48 6.90
CA MET A 18 12.04 -3.76 6.06
C MET A 18 12.56 -2.36 5.78
N LYS A 19 12.34 -1.87 4.56
CA LYS A 19 12.63 -0.49 4.16
C LYS A 19 11.51 0.07 3.31
N ILE A 20 11.32 1.39 3.35
CA ILE A 20 10.41 2.07 2.42
C ILE A 20 11.04 2.02 1.03
N ASN A 21 10.25 1.68 0.01
CA ASN A 21 10.64 1.83 -1.37
C ASN A 21 10.50 3.31 -1.78
N GLU A 22 11.63 3.99 -2.02
CA GLU A 22 11.66 5.41 -2.40
C GLU A 22 11.17 5.67 -3.84
N ASP A 23 11.07 4.63 -4.67
CA ASP A 23 10.58 4.73 -6.06
C ASP A 23 9.05 4.61 -6.17
N PHE A 24 8.36 4.23 -5.09
CA PHE A 24 6.90 4.06 -5.09
C PHE A 24 6.21 4.89 -4.00
N TYR A 25 5.38 5.83 -4.44
CA TYR A 25 4.59 6.69 -3.57
C TYR A 25 3.31 7.13 -4.28
N VAL A 26 2.16 6.97 -3.62
CA VAL A 26 0.88 7.51 -4.08
C VAL A 26 0.31 8.46 -3.05
N ASP A 27 -0.06 9.66 -3.52
CA ASP A 27 -0.61 10.74 -2.70
C ASP A 27 -2.09 10.97 -3.00
N PHE A 28 -2.97 10.49 -2.12
CA PHE A 28 -4.41 10.68 -2.24
C PHE A 28 -4.88 12.09 -1.82
N GLY A 29 -3.97 12.95 -1.37
CA GLY A 29 -4.26 14.38 -1.15
C GLY A 29 -4.47 15.15 -2.45
N LYS A 30 -3.98 14.61 -3.58
CA LYS A 30 -4.04 15.24 -4.91
C LYS A 30 -5.21 14.76 -5.79
N GLU A 31 -6.16 14.03 -5.22
CA GLU A 31 -7.31 13.51 -5.95
C GLU A 31 -8.19 14.65 -6.54
N PRO A 32 -8.78 14.47 -7.74
CA PRO A 32 -9.51 15.54 -8.44
C PRO A 32 -10.73 16.09 -7.67
N ALA A 33 -11.30 15.30 -6.76
CA ALA A 33 -12.47 15.66 -5.95
C ALA A 33 -12.11 16.11 -4.52
N GLY A 34 -10.83 16.36 -4.25
CA GLY A 34 -10.31 16.72 -2.93
C GLY A 34 -9.66 15.53 -2.21
N PRO A 35 -8.98 15.78 -1.08
CA PRO A 35 -8.20 14.76 -0.37
C PRO A 35 -9.02 13.54 0.04
N ALA A 36 -8.55 12.34 -0.30
CA ALA A 36 -9.23 11.08 0.00
C ALA A 36 -8.49 10.25 1.06
N ARG A 37 -9.24 9.42 1.81
CA ARG A 37 -8.69 8.45 2.76
C ARG A 37 -8.67 7.06 2.15
N ALA A 38 -7.50 6.43 2.15
CA ALA A 38 -7.35 5.04 1.77
C ALA A 38 -7.98 4.14 2.85
N HIS A 39 -8.65 3.05 2.44
CA HIS A 39 -9.30 2.12 3.36
C HIS A 39 -8.65 0.74 3.31
N GLU A 40 -8.66 0.09 2.14
CA GLU A 40 -7.99 -1.19 1.91
C GLU A 40 -7.41 -1.25 0.48
N MET A 41 -6.54 -2.23 0.25
CA MET A 41 -6.02 -2.57 -1.07
C MET A 41 -6.26 -4.06 -1.34
N ARG A 42 -6.49 -4.41 -2.60
CA ARG A 42 -6.66 -5.79 -3.07
C ARG A 42 -5.76 -6.02 -4.26
N TYR A 43 -4.87 -7.00 -4.19
CA TYR A 43 -4.04 -7.34 -5.36
C TYR A 43 -4.87 -8.14 -6.38
N PRO A 44 -4.66 -7.90 -7.70
CA PRO A 44 -5.25 -8.75 -8.72
C PRO A 44 -4.80 -10.20 -8.54
N GLY A 45 -5.76 -11.12 -8.47
CA GLY A 45 -5.48 -12.54 -8.26
C GLY A 45 -5.30 -12.99 -6.81
N GLY A 46 -5.49 -12.08 -5.84
CA GLY A 46 -5.43 -12.38 -4.42
C GLY A 46 -4.17 -11.85 -3.73
N ASP A 47 -4.27 -11.66 -2.42
CA ASP A 47 -3.25 -11.21 -1.50
C ASP A 47 -3.29 -12.03 -0.20
N VAL A 48 -2.32 -11.81 0.69
CA VAL A 48 -2.14 -12.62 1.91
C VAL A 48 -3.30 -12.50 2.91
N THR A 49 -4.27 -11.61 2.63
CA THR A 49 -5.45 -11.35 3.45
C THR A 49 -6.78 -11.59 2.74
N SER A 50 -6.80 -11.86 1.43
CA SER A 50 -8.03 -12.06 0.66
C SER A 50 -8.53 -13.49 0.67
N ASP A 51 -7.64 -14.47 0.66
CA ASP A 51 -7.99 -15.87 0.41
C ASP A 51 -7.83 -16.73 1.67
N ILE A 52 -8.78 -17.66 1.84
CA ILE A 52 -8.75 -18.69 2.88
C ILE A 52 -8.40 -20.02 2.21
N TRP A 53 -7.37 -20.68 2.72
CA TRP A 53 -6.96 -22.01 2.29
C TRP A 53 -7.74 -23.08 3.09
N ILE A 54 -8.17 -24.17 2.44
CA ILE A 54 -8.83 -25.34 3.06
C ILE A 54 -7.84 -26.49 3.15
#